data_AF-A0A7J4FBG4-F1
#
_entry.id   AF-A0A7J4FBG4-F1
#
_cell.length_a   1.000
_cell.length_b   1.000
_cell.length_c   1.000
_cell.angle_alpha   90.00
_cell.angle_beta   90.00
_cell.angle_gamma   90.00
#
_symmetry.space_group_name_H-M   'P 1'
#
loop_
_entity.id
_entity.type
_entity.pdbx_description
1 polymer ?
#
loop_
_entity_poly.entity_id
_entity_poly.type
_entity_poly.pdbx_seq_one_letter_code
_entity_poly.pdbx_strand_id
1 'polypeptide(L)' 'MRGRERAMARVRVAIGGINHETNTFNTVRTGLDAFRVTRGSGLLADEAARSLLADGVDVVPTIYAEALPSGPVGK' A
#
# COMPACT_ATOMS: atom_id res chain seq x y z
N MET A 1 -22.65 18.37 34.02
CA MET A 1 -22.87 17.54 32.80
C MET A 1 -21.60 17.58 31.97
N ARG A 2 -21.17 16.42 31.46
CA ARG A 2 -19.81 16.12 30.97
C ARG A 2 -19.39 17.01 29.81
N GLY A 3 -18.39 17.85 30.04
CA GLY A 3 -17.75 18.67 29.02
C GLY A 3 -16.50 17.99 28.47
N ARG A 4 -16.54 17.68 27.17
CA ARG A 4 -15.38 17.46 26.28
C ARG A 4 -14.40 16.37 26.72
N GLU A 5 -14.82 15.14 26.54
CA GLU A 5 -13.88 14.11 26.10
C GLU A 5 -13.33 14.60 24.75
N ARG A 6 -12.06 15.04 24.69
CA ARG A 6 -11.39 15.17 23.39
C ARG A 6 -11.54 13.79 22.77
N ALA A 7 -12.31 13.66 21.69
CA ALA A 7 -12.27 12.46 20.87
C ALA A 7 -10.78 12.23 20.60
N MET A 8 -10.21 11.18 21.19
CA MET A 8 -8.79 10.88 20.99
C MET A 8 -8.63 10.76 19.48
N ALA A 9 -7.84 11.66 18.88
CA ALA A 9 -7.69 11.69 17.44
C ALA A 9 -7.26 10.29 17.00
N ARG A 10 -8.14 9.59 16.27
CA ARG A 10 -7.84 8.25 15.77
C ARG A 10 -6.59 8.36 14.90
N VAL A 11 -5.63 7.48 15.14
CA VAL A 11 -4.41 7.39 14.33
C VAL A 11 -4.86 7.13 12.90
N ARG A 12 -4.43 8.00 11.97
CA ARG A 12 -4.81 7.94 10.56
C ARG A 12 -3.58 7.60 9.73
N VAL A 13 -3.64 6.48 9.02
CA VAL A 13 -2.47 5.91 8.33
C VAL A 13 -2.79 5.72 6.86
N ALA A 14 -1.99 6.34 5.99
CA ALA A 14 -2.02 6.02 4.58
C ALA A 14 -1.29 4.69 4.34
N ILE A 15 -1.94 3.75 3.68
CA ILE A 15 -1.34 2.45 3.33
C ILE A 15 -1.16 2.33 1.83
N GLY A 16 -0.06 1.69 1.45
CA GLY A 16 0.33 1.41 0.08
C GLY A 16 1.66 0.69 0.05
N GLY A 17 2.11 0.29 -1.13
CA GLY A 17 3.39 -0.39 -1.25
C GLY A 17 3.81 -0.64 -2.68
N ILE A 18 5.09 -0.97 -2.84
CA ILE A 18 5.69 -1.37 -4.10
C ILE A 18 6.49 -2.64 -3.82
N ASN A 19 6.21 -3.69 -4.59
CA ASN A 19 6.96 -4.95 -4.51
C ASN A 19 7.59 -5.25 -5.87
N HIS A 20 8.88 -4.97 -5.98
CA HIS A 20 9.71 -5.30 -7.13
C HIS A 20 11.17 -5.18 -6.70
N GLU A 21 12.00 -6.12 -7.11
CA GLU A 21 13.43 -6.09 -6.86
C GLU A 21 14.19 -6.00 -8.18
N THR A 22 15.07 -5.00 -8.29
CA THR A 22 15.81 -4.74 -9.53
C THR A 22 17.12 -5.51 -9.57
N ASN A 23 17.33 -6.23 -10.67
CA ASN A 23 18.63 -6.78 -11.07
C ASN A 23 19.28 -5.88 -12.13
N THR A 24 20.39 -5.22 -11.79
CA THR A 24 21.09 -4.28 -12.68
C THR A 24 21.84 -4.94 -13.84
N PHE A 25 22.07 -6.25 -13.80
CA PHE A 25 22.69 -7.02 -14.89
C PHE A 25 21.66 -7.55 -15.91
N ASN A 26 20.38 -7.50 -15.58
CA ASN A 26 19.32 -7.86 -16.52
C ASN A 26 19.00 -6.68 -17.44
N THR A 27 19.23 -6.85 -18.74
CA THR A 27 19.03 -5.81 -19.76
C THR A 27 17.56 -5.61 -20.13
N VAL A 28 16.68 -6.56 -19.79
CA VAL A 28 15.24 -6.45 -20.04
C VAL A 28 14.62 -5.53 -18.99
N ARG A 29 14.07 -4.39 -19.43
CA ARG A 29 13.37 -3.46 -18.53
C ARG A 29 12.02 -4.02 -18.10
N THR A 30 11.66 -3.77 -16.85
CA THR A 30 10.32 -4.07 -16.33
C THR A 30 9.35 -3.00 -16.82
N GLY A 31 8.41 -3.38 -17.68
CA GLY A 31 7.34 -2.51 -18.17
C GLY A 31 6.24 -2.31 -17.12
N LEU A 32 5.44 -1.25 -17.27
CA LEU A 32 4.29 -0.99 -16.39
C LEU A 32 3.20 -2.07 -16.50
N ASP A 33 3.12 -2.74 -17.65
CA ASP A 33 2.24 -3.89 -17.92
C ASP A 33 2.60 -5.14 -17.11
N ALA A 34 3.84 -5.23 -16.62
CA ALA A 34 4.27 -6.30 -15.72
C ALA A 34 3.72 -6.14 -14.30
N PHE A 35 3.19 -4.96 -13.94
CA PHE A 35 2.67 -4.70 -12.61
C PHE A 35 1.20 -5.11 -12.47
N ARG A 36 0.93 -5.93 -11.47
CA ARG A 36 -0.43 -6.05 -10.91
C ARG A 36 -0.64 -4.90 -9.94
N VAL A 37 -1.72 -4.13 -10.13
CA VAL A 37 -1.97 -2.92 -9.36
C VAL A 37 -3.33 -2.97 -8.67
N THR A 38 -3.31 -2.96 -7.35
CA THR A 38 -4.50 -2.77 -6.50
C THR A 38 -4.60 -1.30 -6.12
N ARG A 39 -5.79 -0.70 -6.21
CA ARG A 39 -6.01 0.74 -5.95
C ARG A 39 -7.12 0.97 -4.94
N GLY A 40 -6.98 2.04 -4.16
CA GLY A 40 -8.02 2.54 -3.25
C GLY A 40 -8.57 1.45 -2.36
N SER A 41 -9.89 1.38 -2.23
CA SER A 41 -10.57 0.41 -1.37
C SER A 41 -10.22 -1.06 -1.64
N GLY A 42 -9.66 -1.39 -2.82
CA GLY A 42 -9.15 -2.73 -3.09
C GLY A 42 -8.05 -3.18 -2.11
N LEU A 43 -7.26 -2.24 -1.56
CA LEU A 43 -6.25 -2.55 -0.54
C LEU A 43 -6.87 -2.96 0.80
N LEU A 44 -8.14 -2.66 1.06
CA LEU A 44 -8.81 -2.98 2.33
C LEU A 44 -9.11 -4.48 2.47
N ALA A 45 -8.99 -5.26 1.38
CA ALA A 45 -9.07 -6.71 1.43
C ALA A 45 -7.76 -7.35 1.95
N ASP A 46 -6.65 -6.63 1.92
CA ASP A 46 -5.34 -7.10 2.37
C ASP A 46 -5.32 -7.36 3.89
N GLU A 47 -4.56 -8.35 4.32
CA GLU A 47 -4.45 -8.70 5.74
C GLU A 47 -3.84 -7.58 6.59
N ALA A 48 -2.84 -6.86 6.08
CA ALA A 48 -2.23 -5.75 6.80
C ALA A 48 -3.24 -4.61 7.02
N ALA A 49 -4.06 -4.31 6.00
CA ALA A 49 -5.14 -3.32 6.12
C ALA A 49 -6.20 -3.76 7.14
N ARG A 50 -6.62 -5.03 7.10
CA ARG A 50 -7.59 -5.59 8.03
C ARG A 50 -7.10 -5.59 9.48
N SER A 51 -5.81 -5.87 9.69
CA SER A 51 -5.17 -5.81 11.01
C SER A 51 -5.22 -4.40 11.60
N LEU A 52 -4.81 -3.39 10.81
CA LEU A 52 -4.87 -1.98 11.25
C LEU A 52 -6.31 -1.52 11.55
N LEU A 53 -7.27 -1.92 10.73
CA LEU A 53 -8.68 -1.63 10.96
C LEU A 53 -9.19 -2.27 12.27
N ALA A 54 -8.78 -3.50 12.57
CA ALA A 54 -9.13 -4.19 13.81
C ALA A 54 -8.56 -3.47 15.05
N ASP A 55 -7.39 -2.85 14.92
CA ASP A 55 -6.75 -2.02 15.96
C ASP A 55 -7.37 -0.60 16.07
N GLY A 56 -8.41 -0.30 15.29
CA GLY A 56 -9.12 0.98 15.33
C GLY A 56 -8.42 2.14 14.61
N VAL A 57 -7.41 1.84 13.79
CA VAL A 57 -6.73 2.82 12.92
C VAL A 57 -7.67 3.28 11.81
N ASP A 58 -7.67 4.58 11.52
CA ASP A 58 -8.31 5.14 10.31
C ASP A 58 -7.39 4.91 9.11
N VAL A 59 -7.63 3.82 8.37
CA VAL A 59 -6.84 3.41 7.22
C VAL A 59 -7.25 4.18 5.97
N VAL A 60 -6.31 4.89 5.37
CA VAL A 60 -6.48 5.61 4.10
C VAL A 60 -5.77 4.85 2.98
N PRO A 61 -6.48 4.07 2.15
CA PRO A 61 -5.83 3.26 1.14
C PRO A 61 -5.37 4.08 -0.07
N THR A 62 -4.19 3.74 -0.60
CA THR A 62 -3.60 4.40 -1.77
C THR A 62 -3.47 3.43 -2.96
N ILE A 63 -2.29 2.84 -3.14
CA ILE A 63 -1.94 1.93 -4.24
C ILE A 63 -0.99 0.86 -3.73
N TYR A 64 -1.15 -0.36 -4.22
CA TYR A 64 -0.16 -1.42 -4.12
C TYR A 64 0.17 -1.90 -5.53
N ALA A 65 1.44 -1.83 -5.91
CA ALA A 65 1.92 -2.23 -7.21
C ALA A 65 3.00 -3.31 -7.06
N GLU A 66 2.78 -4.48 -7.67
CA GLU A 66 3.72 -5.60 -7.59
C GLU A 66 4.10 -6.14 -8.97
N ALA A 67 5.38 -6.43 -9.15
CA ALA A 67 5.93 -7.13 -10.30
C ALA A 67 7.04 -8.07 -9.82
N LEU A 68 7.27 -9.17 -10.54
CA LEU A 68 8.37 -10.08 -10.23
C LEU A 68 9.73 -9.37 -10.31
N PRO A 69 10.76 -9.84 -9.58
CA PRO A 69 12.12 -9.35 -9.74
C PRO A 69 12.60 -9.47 -11.18
N SER A 70 13.19 -8.40 -11.73
CA SER A 70 13.64 -8.34 -13.13
C SER A 70 14.58 -7.15 -13.32
N GLY A 71 14.86 -6.74 -14.56
CA GLY A 71 15.68 -5.57 -14.84
C GLY A 71 14.99 -4.25 -14.46
N PRO A 72 15.70 -3.11 -14.58
CA PRO A 72 15.21 -1.81 -14.12
C PRO A 72 13.83 -1.45 -14.67
N VAL A 73 13.00 -0.84 -13.85
CA VAL A 73 11.69 -0.33 -14.29
C VAL A 73 11.88 0.69 -15.42
N GLY A 74 11.05 0.56 -16.46
CA GLY A 74 10.97 1.53 -17.56
C GLY A 74 10.68 2.94 -17.06
N LYS A 75 11.17 3.93 -17.79
CA LYS A 75 10.78 5.33 -17.56
C LYS A 75 9.45 5.61 -18.23
#